data_AF-A0A158H2Z7-F1
#
_entry.id   AF-A0A158H2Z7-F1
#
_cell.length_a   1.000
_cell.length_b   1.000
_cell.length_c   1.000
_cell.angle_alpha   90.00
_cell.angle_beta   90.00
_cell.angle_gamma   90.00
#
_symmetry.space_group_name_H-M   'P 1'
#
loop_
_entity.id
_entity.type
_entity.pdbx_description
1 polymer ?
#
loop_
_entity_poly.entity_id
_entity_poly.type
_entity_poly.pdbx_seq_one_letter_code
_entity_poly.pdbx_strand_id
1 'polypeptide(L)'
;MFPWMWIWCPIYHYPWSGAVAQKIDPETDWFFGAIPTKAGNGAVEAKAFNVASYGRQLGLISEVLLHLADSASIDQALADQSLRRLRELNQRIDELKADEASLTADALIAQLRRLKTDHPAEFERVRTLTLP
;
A
#
# COMPACT_ATOMS: atom_id res chain seq x y z
N MET A 1 -0.67 15.52 28.90
CA MET A 1 -0.46 15.89 27.48
C MET A 1 0.74 16.81 27.42
N PHE A 2 1.80 16.44 26.70
CA PHE A 2 3.02 17.24 26.65
C PHE A 2 2.84 18.42 25.66
N PRO A 3 2.99 19.69 26.12
CA PRO A 3 2.54 20.89 25.39
C PRO A 3 3.51 21.38 24.29
N TRP A 4 4.58 20.66 23.99
CA TRP A 4 5.65 21.10 23.09
C TRP A 4 5.63 20.47 21.69
N MET A 5 4.65 19.61 21.38
CA MET A 5 4.41 19.13 20.01
C MET A 5 3.43 20.05 19.25
N TRP A 6 3.48 21.36 19.48
CA TRP A 6 2.76 22.32 18.66
C TRP A 6 3.60 22.64 17.42
N ILE A 7 3.38 21.80 16.42
CA ILE A 7 4.01 21.74 15.11
C ILE A 7 4.14 23.14 14.50
N TRP A 8 5.39 23.62 14.46
CA TRP A 8 5.82 24.75 13.65
C TRP A 8 5.65 24.36 12.17
N CYS A 9 4.67 24.95 11.49
CA CYS A 9 4.47 24.81 10.04
C CYS A 9 4.62 26.19 9.38
N PRO A 10 5.85 26.72 9.24
CA PRO A 10 6.08 28.03 8.67
C PRO A 10 5.67 28.01 7.19
N ILE A 11 4.63 28.78 6.86
CA ILE A 11 4.26 29.06 5.48
C ILE A 11 5.30 30.04 4.94
N TYR A 12 6.25 29.54 4.16
CA TYR A 12 7.29 30.36 3.54
C TYR A 12 6.72 31.12 2.35
N HIS A 13 6.66 32.46 2.46
CA HIS A 13 6.34 33.36 1.36
C HIS A 13 7.62 33.96 0.78
N TYR A 14 7.96 33.58 -0.46
CA TYR A 14 9.04 34.24 -1.19
C TYR A 14 8.55 35.57 -1.76
N PRO A 15 9.39 36.62 -1.83
CA PRO A 15 9.02 37.88 -2.45
C PRO A 15 8.56 37.62 -3.90
N TRP A 16 7.37 38.13 -4.23
CA TRP A 16 6.65 37.95 -5.50
C TRP A 16 5.95 36.59 -5.74
N SER A 17 5.92 35.63 -4.80
CA SER A 17 5.25 34.34 -5.04
C SER A 17 3.74 34.29 -4.73
N GLY A 18 3.17 35.29 -4.05
CA GLY A 18 1.75 35.29 -3.66
C GLY A 18 1.36 34.14 -2.71
N ALA A 19 0.07 34.03 -2.38
CA ALA A 19 -0.48 32.92 -1.60
C ALA A 19 -0.64 31.69 -2.49
N VAL A 20 0.46 30.98 -2.76
CA VAL A 20 0.40 29.70 -3.47
C VAL A 20 -0.12 28.65 -2.50
N ALA A 21 -1.15 27.90 -2.90
CA ALA A 21 -1.57 26.71 -2.17
C ALA A 21 -0.41 25.71 -2.15
N GLN A 22 0.28 25.60 -1.03
CA GLN A 22 1.35 24.61 -0.84
C GLN A 22 0.69 23.25 -0.64
N LYS A 23 0.58 22.48 -1.72
CA LYS A 23 0.22 21.07 -1.63
C LYS A 23 1.43 20.32 -1.06
N ILE A 24 1.39 20.04 0.23
CA ILE A 24 2.36 19.17 0.89
C ILE A 24 1.85 17.75 0.65
N ASP A 25 2.26 17.12 -0.45
CA ASP A 25 2.16 15.67 -0.61
C ASP A 25 3.44 15.10 0.02
N PRO A 26 3.43 14.62 1.28
CA PRO A 26 4.61 14.03 1.88
C PRO A 26 5.01 12.80 1.07
N GLU A 27 6.26 12.73 0.64
CA GLU A 27 6.85 11.51 0.09
C GLU A 27 6.75 10.43 1.17
N THR A 28 5.83 9.48 1.03
CA THR A 28 5.58 8.41 2.00
C THR A 28 6.43 7.16 1.73
N ASP A 29 7.35 7.24 0.77
CA ASP A 29 8.24 6.13 0.40
C ASP A 29 9.10 5.66 1.59
N TRP A 30 9.48 6.56 2.50
CA TRP A 30 10.18 6.19 3.74
C TRP A 30 9.33 5.34 4.68
N PHE A 31 8.00 5.54 4.70
CA PHE A 31 7.06 4.81 5.55
C PHE A 31 6.85 3.39 5.02
N PHE A 32 6.68 3.23 3.72
CA PHE A 32 6.52 1.91 3.09
C PHE A 32 7.85 1.16 2.90
N GLY A 33 8.95 1.88 2.68
CA GLY A 33 10.30 1.32 2.59
C GLY A 33 10.85 0.82 3.92
N ALA A 34 10.30 1.28 5.05
CA ALA A 34 10.64 0.78 6.38
C ALA A 34 9.96 -0.56 6.74
N ILE A 35 9.01 -1.04 5.92
CA ILE A 35 8.34 -2.33 6.15
C ILE A 35 9.36 -3.45 5.93
N PRO A 36 9.65 -4.29 6.95
CA PRO A 36 10.56 -5.41 6.78
C PRO A 36 10.06 -6.34 5.68
N THR A 37 10.96 -6.82 4.81
CA THR A 37 10.60 -7.75 3.71
C THR A 37 9.95 -9.05 4.20
N LYS A 38 10.20 -9.43 5.48
CA LYS A 38 9.54 -10.57 6.15
C LYS A 38 8.11 -10.27 6.60
N ALA A 39 7.75 -9.01 6.78
CA ALA A 39 6.43 -8.57 7.21
C ALA A 39 5.52 -8.22 6.03
N GLY A 40 6.08 -7.84 4.88
CA GLY A 40 5.34 -7.55 3.66
C GLY A 40 6.21 -6.95 2.55
N ASN A 41 5.60 -6.66 1.41
CA ASN A 41 6.25 -5.94 0.31
C ASN A 41 5.81 -4.48 0.33
N GLY A 42 6.72 -3.57 0.66
CA GLY A 42 6.45 -2.13 0.77
C GLY A 42 5.86 -1.52 -0.50
N ALA A 43 6.24 -1.97 -1.70
CA ALA A 43 5.69 -1.45 -2.96
C ALA A 43 4.21 -1.84 -3.14
N VAL A 44 3.85 -3.07 -2.75
CA VAL A 44 2.46 -3.55 -2.74
C VAL A 44 1.65 -2.78 -1.70
N GLU A 45 2.19 -2.59 -0.49
CA GLU A 45 1.52 -1.87 0.58
C GLU A 45 1.30 -0.39 0.23
N ALA A 46 2.26 0.27 -0.42
CA ALA A 46 2.11 1.64 -0.90
C ALA A 46 0.97 1.76 -1.94
N LYS A 47 0.91 0.80 -2.87
CA LYS A 47 -0.16 0.74 -3.87
C LYS A 47 -1.53 0.43 -3.22
N ALA A 48 -1.58 -0.49 -2.27
CA ALA A 48 -2.79 -0.82 -1.53
C ALA A 48 -3.29 0.37 -0.69
N PHE A 49 -2.39 1.14 -0.08
CA PHE A 49 -2.73 2.36 0.66
C PHE A 49 -3.43 3.41 -0.22
N ASN A 50 -2.99 3.55 -1.47
CA ASN A 50 -3.63 4.47 -2.44
C ASN A 50 -5.04 4.00 -2.83
N VAL A 51 -5.30 2.69 -2.81
CA VAL A 51 -6.65 2.14 -3.06
C VAL A 51 -7.56 2.37 -1.86
N ALA A 52 -7.05 2.18 -0.64
CA ALA A 52 -7.77 2.50 0.57
C ALA A 52 -6.84 2.75 1.75
N SER A 53 -6.97 3.93 2.37
CA SER A 53 -6.25 4.26 3.58
C SER A 53 -6.62 3.31 4.73
N TYR A 54 -5.64 2.98 5.59
CA TYR A 54 -5.88 2.13 6.75
C TYR A 54 -6.99 2.66 7.67
N GLY A 55 -7.13 3.99 7.80
CA GLY A 55 -8.23 4.60 8.54
C GLY A 55 -9.62 4.27 7.97
N ARG A 56 -9.75 4.21 6.63
CA ARG A 56 -10.99 3.78 5.98
C ARG A 56 -11.27 2.31 6.21
N GLN A 57 -10.24 1.46 6.16
CA GLN A 57 -10.36 0.03 6.43
C GLN A 57 -10.79 -0.23 7.89
N LEU A 58 -10.15 0.43 8.85
CA LEU A 58 -10.49 0.36 10.28
C LEU A 58 -11.91 0.88 10.56
N GLY A 59 -12.35 1.93 9.87
CA GLY A 59 -13.72 2.43 9.94
C GLY A 59 -14.74 1.36 9.52
N LEU A 60 -14.55 0.75 8.35
CA LEU A 60 -15.43 -0.31 7.85
C LEU A 60 -15.47 -1.54 8.77
N ILE A 61 -14.31 -1.96 9.30
CA ILE A 61 -14.25 -3.06 10.27
C ILE A 61 -15.00 -2.70 11.56
N SER A 62 -14.83 -1.48 12.06
CA SER A 62 -15.52 -1.00 13.26
C SER A 62 -17.04 -0.97 13.07
N GLU A 63 -17.50 -0.49 11.91
CA GLU A 63 -18.94 -0.51 11.57
C GLU A 63 -19.51 -1.93 11.54
N VAL A 64 -18.78 -2.90 10.97
CA VAL A 64 -19.18 -4.32 10.96
C VAL A 64 -19.15 -4.94 12.36
N LEU A 65 -18.15 -4.62 13.18
CA LEU A 65 -18.06 -5.12 14.55
C LEU A 65 -19.15 -4.54 15.46
N LEU A 66 -19.48 -3.24 15.30
CA LEU A 66 -20.59 -2.61 16.01
C LEU A 66 -21.93 -3.28 15.65
N HIS A 67 -22.11 -3.67 14.39
CA HIS A 67 -23.28 -4.44 13.96
C HIS A 67 -23.36 -5.83 14.63
N LEU A 68 -22.23 -6.51 14.82
CA LEU A 68 -22.17 -7.81 15.51
C LEU A 68 -22.31 -7.70 17.04
N ALA A 69 -22.00 -6.52 17.61
CA ALA A 69 -21.85 -6.35 19.05
C ALA A 69 -23.13 -5.99 19.81
N ASP A 70 -24.18 -5.39 19.19
CA ASP A 70 -25.48 -5.31 19.87
C ASP A 70 -26.69 -5.05 18.97
N SER A 71 -27.82 -5.67 19.32
CA SER A 71 -29.07 -5.74 18.53
C SER A 71 -29.99 -4.53 18.70
N ALA A 72 -29.48 -3.38 19.13
CA ALA A 72 -30.27 -2.19 19.38
C ALA A 72 -29.59 -0.95 18.77
N SER A 73 -30.20 -0.42 17.71
CA SER A 73 -29.96 0.90 17.10
C SER A 73 -28.79 1.09 16.12
N ILE A 74 -28.52 0.10 15.25
CA ILE A 74 -27.74 0.35 14.04
C ILE A 74 -28.60 0.11 12.81
N ASP A 75 -28.54 1.04 11.85
CA ASP A 75 -29.21 0.92 10.57
C ASP A 75 -28.60 -0.24 9.78
N GLN A 76 -29.34 -1.35 9.72
CA GLN A 76 -28.96 -2.58 9.03
C GLN A 76 -28.52 -2.33 7.57
N ALA A 77 -29.16 -1.38 6.88
CA ALA A 77 -28.85 -1.08 5.49
C ALA A 77 -27.46 -0.43 5.35
N LEU A 78 -27.06 0.40 6.32
CA LEU A 78 -25.75 1.03 6.35
C LEU A 78 -24.66 0.00 6.66
N ALA A 79 -24.92 -0.93 7.58
CA ALA A 79 -24.01 -2.04 7.89
C ALA A 79 -23.79 -2.99 6.69
N ASP A 80 -24.86 -3.39 6.00
CA ASP A 80 -24.77 -4.23 4.79
C ASP A 80 -24.03 -3.51 3.65
N GLN A 81 -24.17 -2.19 3.56
CA GLN A 81 -23.39 -1.39 2.62
C GLN A 81 -21.89 -1.38 2.97
N SER A 82 -21.55 -1.18 4.24
CA SER A 82 -20.15 -1.17 4.69
C SER A 82 -19.48 -2.54 4.54
N LEU A 83 -20.19 -3.63 4.82
CA LEU A 83 -19.69 -4.98 4.58
C LEU A 83 -19.44 -5.26 3.09
N ARG A 84 -20.34 -4.83 2.20
CA ARG A 84 -20.13 -4.92 0.75
C ARG A 84 -18.90 -4.15 0.31
N ARG A 85 -18.75 -2.89 0.75
CA ARG A 85 -17.58 -2.06 0.45
C ARG A 85 -16.28 -2.67 0.96
N LEU A 86 -16.30 -3.30 2.14
CA LEU A 86 -15.12 -3.98 2.69
C LEU A 86 -14.71 -5.18 1.83
N ARG A 87 -15.68 -5.97 1.35
CA ARG A 87 -15.42 -7.09 0.43
C ARG A 87 -14.86 -6.63 -0.90
N GLU A 88 -15.44 -5.61 -1.52
CA GLU A 88 -14.95 -5.02 -2.78
C GLU A 88 -13.52 -4.50 -2.65
N LEU A 89 -13.22 -3.83 -1.53
CA LEU A 89 -11.88 -3.30 -1.25
C LEU A 89 -10.86 -4.43 -1.06
N ASN A 90 -11.24 -5.49 -0.33
CA ASN A 90 -10.39 -6.67 -0.16
C ASN A 90 -10.06 -7.33 -1.51
N GLN A 91 -11.07 -7.52 -2.37
CA GLN A 91 -10.88 -8.08 -3.71
C GLN A 91 -9.92 -7.23 -4.55
N ARG A 92 -10.08 -5.90 -4.55
CA ARG A 92 -9.16 -5.01 -5.29
C ARG A 92 -7.72 -5.08 -4.80
N ILE A 93 -7.52 -5.27 -3.50
CA ILE A 93 -6.16 -5.45 -2.93
C ILE A 93 -5.56 -6.76 -3.42
N ASP A 94 -6.35 -7.83 -3.49
CA ASP A 94 -5.89 -9.13 -3.96
C ASP A 94 -5.55 -9.11 -5.47
N GLU A 95 -6.35 -8.44 -6.28
CA GLU A 95 -6.05 -8.18 -7.70
C GLU A 95 -4.72 -7.43 -7.83
N LEU A 96 -4.51 -6.37 -7.04
CA LEU A 96 -3.27 -5.60 -7.06
C LEU A 96 -2.03 -6.43 -6.65
N LYS A 97 -2.18 -7.33 -5.68
CA LYS A 97 -1.13 -8.26 -5.28
C LYS A 97 -0.78 -9.24 -6.40
N ALA A 98 -1.80 -9.76 -7.09
CA ALA A 98 -1.61 -10.69 -8.20
C ALA A 98 -0.90 -10.01 -9.39
N ASP A 99 -1.30 -8.79 -9.73
CA ASP A 99 -0.66 -8.00 -10.79
C ASP A 99 0.82 -7.73 -10.48
N GLU A 100 1.14 -7.34 -9.24
CA GLU A 100 2.54 -7.11 -8.85
C GLU A 100 3.37 -8.40 -8.89
N ALA A 101 2.79 -9.53 -8.49
CA ALA A 101 3.45 -10.82 -8.58
C ALA A 101 3.76 -11.18 -10.04
N SER A 102 2.82 -10.93 -10.96
CA SER A 102 3.03 -11.13 -12.40
C SER A 102 4.13 -10.22 -12.94
N LEU A 103 4.10 -8.92 -12.62
CA LEU A 103 5.13 -7.96 -13.03
C LEU A 103 6.52 -8.36 -12.52
N THR A 104 6.60 -8.85 -11.27
CA THR A 104 7.85 -9.34 -10.68
C THR A 104 8.36 -10.58 -11.42
N ALA A 105 7.48 -11.53 -11.76
CA ALA A 105 7.84 -12.70 -12.53
C ALA A 105 8.34 -12.32 -13.94
N ASP A 106 7.66 -11.41 -14.63
CA ASP A 106 8.07 -10.93 -15.96
C ASP A 106 9.43 -10.22 -15.91
N ALA A 107 9.68 -9.41 -14.88
CA ALA A 107 10.97 -8.77 -14.66
C ALA A 107 12.09 -9.80 -14.43
N LEU A 108 11.84 -10.82 -13.61
CA LEU A 108 12.79 -11.92 -13.38
C LEU A 108 13.06 -12.71 -14.66
N ILE A 109 12.03 -13.01 -15.46
CA ILE A 109 12.18 -13.69 -16.76
C ILE A 109 13.05 -12.84 -17.69
N ALA A 110 12.82 -11.53 -17.75
CA ALA A 110 13.62 -10.63 -18.59
C ALA A 110 15.08 -10.57 -18.12
N GLN A 111 15.34 -10.54 -16.81
CA GLN A 111 16.69 -10.58 -16.24
C GLN A 111 17.40 -11.91 -16.54
N LEU A 112 16.70 -13.04 -16.39
CA LEU A 112 17.24 -14.36 -16.72
C LEU A 112 17.57 -14.50 -18.21
N ARG A 113 16.73 -13.94 -19.10
CA ARG A 113 17.01 -13.90 -20.55
C ARG A 113 18.28 -13.11 -20.86
N ARG A 114 18.47 -11.94 -20.24
CA ARG A 114 19.71 -11.15 -20.40
C ARG A 114 20.92 -11.91 -19.87
N LEU A 115 20.82 -12.50 -18.68
CA LEU A 115 21.89 -13.30 -18.09
C LEU A 115 22.31 -14.47 -19.00
N LYS A 116 21.35 -15.15 -19.63
CA LYS A 116 21.62 -16.20 -20.60
C LYS A 116 22.41 -15.72 -21.82
N THR A 117 22.13 -14.51 -22.31
CA THR A 117 22.80 -13.92 -23.48
C THR A 117 24.19 -13.40 -23.12
N ASP A 118 24.30 -12.63 -22.04
CA ASP A 118 25.52 -11.88 -21.71
C ASP A 118 26.53 -12.73 -20.91
N HIS A 119 26.02 -13.63 -20.06
CA HIS A 119 26.82 -14.43 -19.12
C HIS A 119 26.29 -15.87 -18.99
N PRO A 120 26.40 -16.70 -20.05
CA PRO A 120 25.79 -18.03 -20.09
C PRO A 120 26.26 -18.98 -18.99
N ALA A 121 27.52 -18.88 -18.54
CA ALA A 121 28.04 -19.69 -17.44
C ALA A 121 27.35 -19.39 -16.10
N GLU A 122 27.07 -18.11 -15.82
CA GLU A 122 26.34 -17.70 -14.61
C GLU A 122 24.86 -18.07 -14.70
N PHE A 123 24.26 -18.02 -15.90
CA PHE A 123 22.91 -18.51 -16.12
C PHE A 123 22.78 -20.00 -15.76
N GLU A 124 23.73 -20.85 -16.17
CA GLU A 124 23.73 -22.27 -15.83
C GLU A 124 23.88 -22.54 -14.33
N ARG A 125 24.70 -21.72 -13.65
CA ARG A 125 24.81 -21.76 -12.19
C ARG A 125 23.48 -21.43 -11.51
N VAL A 126 22.79 -20.37 -11.94
CA VAL A 126 21.49 -19.99 -11.38
C VAL A 126 20.43 -21.05 -11.67
N ARG A 127 20.38 -21.59 -12.89
CA ARG A 127 19.45 -22.65 -13.31
C ARG A 127 19.55 -23.88 -12.41
N THR A 128 20.78 -24.36 -12.18
CA THR A 128 21.03 -25.53 -11.33
C THR A 128 20.73 -25.31 -9.85
N LEU A 129 20.86 -24.08 -9.34
CA LEU A 129 20.53 -23.73 -7.95
C LEU A 129 19.03 -23.55 -7.69
N THR A 130 18.24 -23.18 -8.70
CA THR A 130 16.83 -22.76 -8.53
C THR A 130 15.80 -23.74 -9.07
N LEU A 131 16.17 -24.63 -10.01
CA LEU A 131 15.28 -25.63 -10.59
C LEU A 131 15.94 -27.02 -10.45
N PRO A 132 15.35 -27.96 -9.68
CA PRO A 132 15.85 -29.33 -9.57
C PRO A 132 15.71 -30.13 -10.88
#